data_AF-A0A0R1UKM5-F1
#
_entry.id   AF-A0A0R1UKM5-F1
#
_cell.length_a   1.000
_cell.length_b   1.000
_cell.length_c   1.000
_cell.angle_alpha   90.00
_cell.angle_beta   90.00
_cell.angle_gamma   90.00
#
_symmetry.space_group_name_H-M   'P 1'
#
loop_
_entity.id
_entity.type
_entity.pdbx_description
1 polymer ?
#
loop_
_entity_poly.entity_id
_entity_poly.type
_entity_poly.pdbx_seq_one_letter_code
_entity_poly.pdbx_strand_id
1 'polypeptide(L)'
;MSQINLTAGRALFQSNKLVLKGETIVDGGLNADLLNAGEINTDRVTIGNGQSTLQLNSSELSIKDSNNASVYYGNGYIRTADQSGNTKHKILMSNFVNEANKKEDMLAISTSDRLVTNKKPQFKISAAGVWVTPSLFFEGGNSGDNWLGFSRAGADTVYFRTYDDTKQLFEVWCQAGFKQDVHIQGNTINGWQFWSDASHDMIAFGSRMTNNFTTVQAKSFAQMSTLSSKTNLTPVDAKEAIDKVKAVDMYSYQYKTDVQQGKNKRYASLIIDDVNEVSQYGAPKEFLSETGTAREDGSLVAYLTVVVQNLLKRVEELERK
;
A
#
# COMPACT_ATOMS: atom_id res chain seq x y z
N MET A 1 -18.48 64.93 61.62
CA MET A 1 -17.77 64.99 60.32
C MET A 1 -16.60 65.94 60.52
N SER A 2 -15.37 65.43 60.48
CA SER A 2 -14.17 66.27 60.59
C SER A 2 -13.61 66.41 59.19
N GLN A 3 -13.49 67.64 58.70
CA GLN A 3 -12.99 67.93 57.36
C GLN A 3 -11.66 68.66 57.47
N ILE A 4 -10.67 68.20 56.72
CA ILE A 4 -9.40 68.90 56.53
C ILE A 4 -9.42 69.43 55.11
N ASN A 5 -9.47 70.75 54.96
CA ASN A 5 -9.40 71.42 53.66
C ASN A 5 -7.96 71.78 53.35
N LEU A 6 -7.50 71.39 52.18
CA LEU A 6 -6.15 71.65 51.71
C LEU A 6 -6.22 72.42 50.39
N THR A 7 -5.27 73.31 50.16
CA THR A 7 -5.18 74.02 48.90
C THR A 7 -4.67 73.08 47.80
N ALA A 8 -5.41 73.01 46.69
CA ALA A 8 -5.04 72.20 45.53
C ALA A 8 -3.60 72.49 45.07
N GLY A 9 -2.85 71.43 44.71
CA GLY A 9 -1.48 71.53 44.20
C GLY A 9 -0.39 71.92 45.20
N ARG A 10 -0.71 72.08 46.50
CA ARG A 10 0.26 72.48 47.55
C ARG A 10 0.37 71.53 48.73
N ALA A 11 -0.49 70.54 48.83
CA ALA A 11 -0.44 69.54 49.89
C ALA A 11 0.44 68.35 49.49
N LEU A 12 1.44 68.05 50.31
CA LEU A 12 2.30 66.88 50.19
C LEU A 12 2.20 66.07 51.47
N PHE A 13 1.75 64.82 51.33
CA PHE A 13 1.75 63.85 52.42
C PHE A 13 2.95 62.93 52.29
N GLN A 14 3.97 63.17 53.11
CA GLN A 14 5.13 62.28 53.21
C GLN A 14 5.01 61.46 54.49
N SER A 15 4.83 60.16 54.33
CA SER A 15 4.81 59.20 55.43
C SER A 15 5.30 57.85 54.94
N ASN A 16 5.93 57.07 55.82
CA ASN A 16 6.24 55.66 55.56
C ASN A 16 4.95 54.83 55.37
N LYS A 17 3.84 55.28 55.96
CA LYS A 17 2.54 54.63 55.86
C LYS A 17 1.43 55.68 55.89
N LEU A 18 0.68 55.76 54.81
CA LEU A 18 -0.60 56.45 54.75
C LEU A 18 -1.71 55.38 54.74
N VAL A 19 -2.67 55.47 55.65
CA VAL A 19 -3.81 54.56 55.72
C VAL A 19 -5.08 55.34 55.46
N LEU A 20 -5.71 55.07 54.33
CA LEU A 20 -7.03 55.59 53.98
C LEU A 20 -8.02 54.43 54.13
N LYS A 21 -9.10 54.64 54.89
CA LYS A 21 -10.15 53.64 55.12
C LYS A 21 -11.46 54.16 54.54
N GLY A 22 -12.24 53.27 53.91
CA GLY A 22 -13.47 53.63 53.20
C GLY A 22 -13.19 54.00 51.74
N GLU A 23 -14.19 54.59 51.09
CA GLU A 23 -14.09 55.05 49.71
C GLU A 23 -13.04 56.15 49.58
N THR A 24 -12.08 55.96 48.67
CA THR A 24 -11.00 56.91 48.40
C THR A 24 -10.96 57.16 46.90
N ILE A 25 -10.99 58.43 46.50
CA ILE A 25 -10.90 58.85 45.11
C ILE A 25 -9.52 59.46 44.89
N VAL A 26 -8.79 58.94 43.91
CA VAL A 26 -7.54 59.53 43.42
C VAL A 26 -7.82 60.05 42.02
N ASP A 27 -7.92 61.37 41.89
CA ASP A 27 -8.14 62.04 40.61
C ASP A 27 -6.80 62.58 40.07
N GLY A 28 -6.55 62.43 38.76
CA GLY A 28 -5.29 62.84 38.11
C GLY A 28 -4.19 61.78 38.01
N GLY A 29 -4.44 60.55 38.47
CA GLY A 29 -3.56 59.39 38.28
C GLY A 29 -2.79 58.97 39.53
N LEU A 30 -2.46 57.67 39.58
CA LEU A 30 -1.65 57.06 40.64
C LEU A 30 -0.35 56.54 40.03
N ASN A 31 0.78 57.06 40.47
CA ASN A 31 2.08 56.48 40.19
C ASN A 31 2.54 55.71 41.45
N ALA A 32 2.62 54.38 41.34
CA ALA A 32 2.97 53.52 42.46
C ALA A 32 3.90 52.41 41.97
N ASP A 33 4.93 52.11 42.77
CA ASP A 33 5.85 50.99 42.51
C ASP A 33 5.16 49.63 42.68
N LEU A 34 4.18 49.56 43.59
CA LEU A 34 3.36 48.37 43.86
C LEU A 34 1.89 48.77 44.04
N LEU A 35 1.03 48.17 43.23
CA LEU A 35 -0.42 48.22 43.42
C LEU A 35 -0.92 46.82 43.80
N ASN A 36 -1.42 46.67 45.03
CA ASN A 36 -2.11 45.48 45.47
C ASN A 36 -3.61 45.79 45.58
N ALA A 37 -4.36 45.45 44.53
CA ALA A 37 -5.79 45.66 44.44
C ALA A 37 -6.52 44.32 44.36
N GLY A 38 -7.70 44.22 44.95
CA GLY A 38 -8.55 43.03 44.81
C GLY A 38 -9.15 42.90 43.41
N GLU A 39 -9.70 44.00 42.90
CA GLU A 39 -10.27 44.11 41.54
C GLU A 39 -9.77 45.39 40.88
N ILE A 40 -9.43 45.31 39.59
CA ILE A 40 -9.12 46.47 38.75
C ILE A 40 -10.17 46.49 37.64
N ASN A 41 -11.15 47.38 37.77
CA ASN A 41 -12.18 47.61 36.77
C ASN A 41 -11.82 48.86 35.96
N THR A 42 -11.40 48.67 34.72
CA THR A 42 -10.95 49.75 33.81
C THR A 42 -11.24 49.38 32.36
N ASP A 43 -11.44 50.38 31.51
CA ASP A 43 -11.62 50.20 30.07
C ASP A 43 -10.36 49.65 29.38
N ARG A 44 -9.18 49.94 29.95
CA ARG A 44 -7.90 49.56 29.36
C ARG A 44 -6.82 49.34 30.41
N VAL A 45 -6.13 48.21 30.27
CA VAL A 45 -4.88 47.90 30.97
C VAL A 45 -3.78 47.81 29.90
N THR A 46 -2.73 48.61 30.03
CA THR A 46 -1.55 48.54 29.15
C THR A 46 -0.37 48.04 29.96
N ILE A 47 0.22 46.91 29.56
CA ILE A 47 1.33 46.25 30.26
C ILE A 47 2.63 46.53 29.48
N GLY A 48 3.20 47.73 29.66
CA GLY A 48 4.52 48.18 29.16
C GLY A 48 4.83 48.00 27.67
N ASN A 49 6.09 48.28 27.27
CA ASN A 49 6.58 48.23 25.88
C ASN A 49 7.77 47.27 25.64
N GLY A 50 8.02 46.29 26.52
CA GLY A 50 9.03 45.26 26.23
C GLY A 50 9.45 44.29 27.35
N GLN A 51 9.26 44.62 28.64
CA GLN A 51 9.63 43.72 29.76
C GLN A 51 8.55 43.51 30.83
N SER A 52 7.37 44.12 30.65
CA SER A 52 6.27 43.92 31.59
C SER A 52 5.68 42.52 31.42
N THR A 53 5.48 41.82 32.54
CA THR A 53 4.93 40.46 32.57
C THR A 53 3.55 40.47 33.24
N LEU A 54 2.64 39.64 32.73
CA LEU A 54 1.40 39.30 33.42
C LEU A 54 1.59 37.92 34.04
N GLN A 55 1.93 37.89 35.34
CA GLN A 55 2.04 36.65 36.09
C GLN A 55 0.71 36.37 36.80
N LEU A 56 0.15 35.18 36.56
CA LEU A 56 -1.07 34.72 37.22
C LEU A 56 -0.69 33.60 38.18
N ASN A 57 -0.99 33.80 39.47
CA ASN A 57 -0.84 32.76 40.48
C ASN A 57 -2.10 31.87 40.60
N SER A 58 -3.12 32.13 39.77
CA SER A 58 -4.33 31.33 39.60
C SER A 58 -4.25 30.44 38.36
N SER A 59 -5.01 29.35 38.35
CA SER A 59 -4.94 28.32 37.30
C SER A 59 -5.45 28.75 35.91
N GLU A 60 -6.04 29.95 35.78
CA GLU A 60 -6.73 30.39 34.56
C GLU A 60 -6.56 31.90 34.27
N LEU A 61 -6.31 32.22 32.99
CA LEU A 61 -6.54 33.52 32.35
C LEU A 61 -7.76 33.42 31.44
N SER A 62 -8.74 34.32 31.60
CA SER A 62 -9.91 34.42 30.71
C SER A 62 -9.90 35.77 30.01
N ILE A 63 -9.62 35.79 28.70
CA ILE A 63 -9.80 36.98 27.85
C ILE A 63 -11.10 36.79 27.07
N LYS A 64 -12.09 37.65 27.34
CA LYS A 64 -13.40 37.64 26.67
C LYS A 64 -13.55 38.88 25.80
N ASP A 65 -14.02 38.72 24.57
CA ASP A 65 -14.52 39.85 23.79
C ASP A 65 -15.95 40.23 24.21
N SER A 66 -16.49 41.32 23.65
CA SER A 66 -17.87 41.77 23.91
C SER A 66 -18.95 40.77 23.45
N ASN A 67 -18.56 39.74 22.70
CA ASN A 67 -19.43 38.66 22.22
C ASN A 67 -19.26 37.36 23.03
N ASN A 68 -18.58 37.40 24.18
CA ASN A 68 -18.24 36.23 25.01
C ASN A 68 -17.40 35.14 24.31
N ALA A 69 -16.80 35.43 23.16
CA ALA A 69 -15.76 34.59 22.59
C ALA A 69 -14.52 34.70 23.47
N SER A 70 -14.00 33.55 23.89
CA SER A 70 -13.03 33.49 24.98
C SER A 70 -11.78 32.72 24.59
N VAL A 71 -10.62 33.32 24.88
CA VAL A 71 -9.32 32.65 24.84
C VAL A 71 -8.94 32.33 26.27
N TYR A 72 -8.82 31.03 26.56
CA TYR A 72 -8.42 30.53 27.88
C TYR A 72 -6.98 30.05 27.82
N TYR A 73 -6.18 30.43 28.80
CA TYR A 73 -4.95 29.73 29.14
C TYR A 73 -5.09 29.16 30.55
N GLY A 74 -5.07 27.83 30.66
CA GLY A 74 -5.20 27.14 31.93
C GLY A 74 -4.98 25.63 31.79
N ASN A 75 -4.41 25.02 32.82
CA ASN A 75 -4.09 23.58 32.86
C ASN A 75 -3.27 23.08 31.64
N GLY A 76 -2.37 23.91 31.10
CA GLY A 76 -1.51 23.56 29.96
C GLY A 76 -2.17 23.63 28.58
N TYR A 77 -3.33 24.28 28.43
CA TYR A 77 -4.00 24.42 27.13
C TYR A 77 -4.32 25.87 26.80
N ILE A 78 -4.17 26.23 25.52
CA ILE A 78 -4.90 27.35 24.91
C ILE A 78 -6.19 26.81 24.30
N ARG A 79 -7.33 27.38 24.68
CA ARG A 79 -8.65 26.97 24.16
C ARG A 79 -9.41 28.17 23.64
N THR A 80 -10.19 27.95 22.59
CA THR A 80 -11.26 28.87 22.19
C THR A 80 -12.61 28.24 22.51
N ALA A 81 -13.54 29.00 23.07
CA ALA A 81 -14.91 28.55 23.31
C ALA A 81 -15.94 29.43 22.62
N ASP A 82 -17.11 28.86 22.34
CA ASP A 82 -18.28 29.61 21.87
C ASP A 82 -19.03 30.31 23.00
N GLN A 83 -20.10 31.03 22.62
CA GLN A 83 -20.94 31.84 23.50
C GLN A 83 -21.58 31.04 24.65
N SER A 84 -21.68 29.72 24.52
CA SER A 84 -22.23 28.82 25.54
C SER A 84 -21.16 28.15 26.40
N GLY A 85 -19.89 28.51 26.22
CA GLY A 85 -18.76 27.92 26.93
C GLY A 85 -18.27 26.60 26.33
N ASN A 86 -18.78 26.18 25.15
CA ASN A 86 -18.33 24.94 24.53
C ASN A 86 -16.98 25.15 23.84
N THR A 87 -15.99 24.31 24.15
CA THR A 87 -14.67 24.36 23.52
C THR A 87 -14.78 24.04 22.03
N LYS A 88 -14.28 24.92 21.16
CA LYS A 88 -14.21 24.71 19.69
C LYS A 88 -12.84 24.19 19.25
N HIS A 89 -11.78 24.82 19.74
CA HIS A 89 -10.41 24.43 19.46
C HIS A 89 -9.62 24.32 20.77
N LYS A 90 -8.73 23.33 20.83
CA LYS A 90 -7.88 23.07 22.00
C LYS A 90 -6.48 22.79 21.51
N ILE A 91 -5.56 23.67 21.88
CA ILE A 91 -4.12 23.55 21.64
C ILE A 91 -3.49 23.18 22.98
N LEU A 92 -2.86 22.00 23.06
CA LEU A 92 -2.02 21.66 24.22
C LEU A 92 -0.70 22.41 24.10
N MET A 93 -0.33 23.16 25.13
CA MET A 93 0.97 23.76 25.33
C MET A 93 1.51 23.25 26.65
N SER A 94 2.14 22.08 26.64
CA SER A 94 2.89 21.59 27.80
C SER A 94 4.17 22.41 27.98
N ASN A 95 4.65 22.50 29.22
CA ASN A 95 5.97 23.06 29.48
C ASN A 95 7.00 22.23 28.70
N PHE A 96 7.82 22.88 27.89
CA PHE A 96 9.00 22.27 27.28
C PHE A 96 10.05 22.00 28.36
N VAL A 97 9.81 21.01 29.22
CA VAL A 97 10.83 20.48 30.11
C VAL A 97 11.33 19.20 29.47
N ASN A 98 12.57 19.25 28.97
CA ASN A 98 13.34 18.07 28.64
C ASN A 98 13.69 17.35 29.96
N GLU A 99 12.70 16.70 30.57
CA GLU A 99 12.99 15.69 31.59
C GLU A 99 13.16 14.36 30.88
N ALA A 100 14.33 13.79 31.05
CA ALA A 100 14.72 12.52 30.48
C ALA A 100 13.60 11.46 30.63
N ASN A 101 13.15 10.94 29.50
CA ASN A 101 12.44 9.66 29.33
C ASN A 101 10.90 9.61 29.31
N LYS A 102 10.16 10.66 28.94
CA LYS A 102 8.79 10.47 28.40
C LYS A 102 8.55 11.27 27.12
N LYS A 103 8.05 10.57 26.08
CA LYS A 103 7.64 11.16 24.80
C LYS A 103 6.39 12.01 25.02
N GLU A 104 6.55 13.30 25.26
CA GLU A 104 5.43 14.25 25.31
C GLU A 104 5.27 15.04 24.00
N ASP A 105 4.04 15.48 23.75
CA ASP A 105 3.62 16.11 22.50
C ASP A 105 3.96 17.61 22.56
N MET A 106 4.74 18.11 21.59
CA MET A 106 5.16 19.52 21.48
C MET A 106 4.03 20.44 20.99
N LEU A 107 3.12 19.93 20.17
CA LEU A 107 1.93 20.65 19.69
C LEU A 107 0.90 19.60 19.26
N ALA A 108 -0.36 19.74 19.65
CA ALA A 108 -1.45 18.90 19.13
C ALA A 108 -2.64 19.79 18.74
N ILE A 109 -3.10 19.65 17.50
CA ILE A 109 -4.27 20.36 16.94
C ILE A 109 -5.35 19.32 16.64
N SER A 110 -6.52 19.50 17.24
CA SER A 110 -7.67 18.65 17.01
C SER A 110 -8.98 19.38 17.34
N THR A 111 -10.10 18.86 16.85
CA THR A 111 -11.43 19.30 17.28
C THR A 111 -11.73 18.79 18.70
N SER A 112 -12.54 19.54 19.44
CA SER A 112 -12.96 19.19 20.81
C SER A 112 -13.51 17.76 20.90
N ASP A 113 -14.37 17.35 19.96
CA ASP A 113 -14.97 16.02 19.93
C ASP A 113 -13.95 14.87 19.92
N ARG A 114 -12.79 15.03 19.26
CA ARG A 114 -11.77 13.97 19.17
C ARG A 114 -10.94 13.87 20.44
N LEU A 115 -10.62 15.00 21.07
CA LEU A 115 -9.84 15.04 22.31
C LEU A 115 -10.64 14.54 23.52
N VAL A 116 -11.96 14.76 23.53
CA VAL A 116 -12.85 14.31 24.62
C VAL A 116 -13.19 12.82 24.49
N THR A 117 -13.17 12.26 23.28
CA THR A 117 -13.45 10.84 23.02
C THR A 117 -12.20 9.95 22.95
N ASN A 118 -11.05 10.43 23.44
CA ASN A 118 -9.77 9.72 23.39
C ASN A 118 -9.32 9.30 21.97
N LYS A 119 -9.79 10.01 20.93
CA LYS A 119 -9.40 9.78 19.53
C LYS A 119 -8.13 10.58 19.21
N LYS A 120 -7.25 10.01 18.37
CA LYS A 120 -5.96 10.61 18.00
C LYS A 120 -6.13 12.04 17.39
N PRO A 121 -5.24 12.98 17.75
CA PRO A 121 -5.27 14.37 17.25
C PRO A 121 -4.96 14.43 15.76
N GLN A 122 -5.50 15.42 15.05
CA GLN A 122 -5.38 15.49 13.58
C GLN A 122 -3.98 15.91 13.13
N PHE A 123 -3.33 16.77 13.90
CA PHE A 123 -1.95 17.17 13.69
C PHE A 123 -1.23 17.20 15.03
N LYS A 124 -0.02 16.67 15.07
CA LYS A 124 0.82 16.62 16.26
C LYS A 124 2.28 16.86 15.89
N ILE A 125 3.02 17.58 16.72
CA ILE A 125 4.48 17.71 16.66
C ILE A 125 5.00 17.18 17.98
N SER A 126 6.11 16.45 17.96
CA SER A 126 6.79 15.91 19.15
C SER A 126 8.29 15.93 18.95
N ALA A 127 9.06 15.68 20.01
CA ALA A 127 10.52 15.55 19.90
C ALA A 127 10.95 14.42 18.93
N ALA A 128 10.03 13.49 18.64
CA ALA A 128 10.23 12.40 17.69
C ALA A 128 9.74 12.70 16.25
N GLY A 129 9.20 13.91 15.98
CA GLY A 129 8.74 14.32 14.64
C GLY A 129 7.29 14.79 14.56
N VAL A 130 6.80 15.02 13.33
CA VAL A 130 5.44 15.48 12.99
C VAL A 130 4.52 14.30 12.68
N TRP A 131 3.31 14.30 13.25
CA TRP A 131 2.24 13.33 13.12
C TRP A 131 1.03 13.99 12.46
N VAL A 132 0.51 13.41 11.38
CA VAL A 132 -0.75 13.84 10.73
C VAL A 132 -1.68 12.62 10.74
N THR A 133 -2.88 12.74 11.33
CA THR A 133 -3.89 11.68 11.22
C THR A 133 -4.51 11.76 9.82
N PRO A 134 -4.50 10.67 9.02
CA PRO A 134 -4.50 10.79 7.57
C PRO A 134 -5.84 11.26 7.01
N SER A 135 -5.80 12.40 6.34
CA SER A 135 -6.24 12.44 4.95
C SER A 135 -4.97 12.63 4.11
N LEU A 136 -4.58 11.55 3.42
CA LEU A 136 -3.37 11.34 2.61
C LEU A 136 -2.06 11.07 3.39
N PHE A 137 -1.48 9.89 3.10
CA PHE A 137 -0.17 9.31 3.48
C PHE A 137 -0.11 8.47 4.77
N PHE A 138 0.43 7.26 4.62
CA PHE A 138 0.48 6.18 5.61
C PHE A 138 1.81 6.16 6.38
N GLU A 139 1.74 5.92 7.68
CA GLU A 139 2.73 5.10 8.38
C GLU A 139 2.02 4.30 9.49
N GLY A 140 2.20 2.98 9.46
CA GLY A 140 1.75 2.06 10.52
C GLY A 140 2.90 1.79 11.48
N GLY A 141 2.71 2.08 12.76
CA GLY A 141 3.58 1.60 13.83
C GLY A 141 3.19 0.18 14.25
N ASN A 142 4.17 -0.72 14.30
CA ASN A 142 4.21 -2.02 14.99
C ASN A 142 2.87 -2.73 15.26
N SER A 143 2.29 -3.28 14.20
CA SER A 143 1.62 -4.59 14.26
C SER A 143 2.30 -5.45 13.21
N GLY A 144 2.62 -6.71 13.55
CA GLY A 144 3.43 -7.62 12.73
C GLY A 144 3.08 -7.58 11.23
N ASP A 145 4.13 -7.66 10.40
CA ASP A 145 4.19 -7.91 8.95
C ASP A 145 3.29 -7.13 7.98
N ASN A 146 2.37 -6.29 8.45
CA ASN A 146 1.33 -5.69 7.62
C ASN A 146 1.35 -4.16 7.66
N TRP A 147 1.74 -3.55 6.53
CA TRP A 147 1.66 -2.10 6.30
C TRP A 147 1.19 -1.82 4.86
N LEU A 148 0.52 -0.68 4.66
CA LEU A 148 0.03 -0.20 3.36
C LEU A 148 0.75 1.12 3.06
N GLY A 149 1.60 1.17 2.02
CA GLY A 149 2.38 2.38 1.68
C GLY A 149 3.44 2.14 0.61
N PHE A 150 4.33 3.11 0.39
CA PHE A 150 5.54 2.97 -0.43
C PHE A 150 6.77 3.04 0.47
N SER A 151 7.53 1.95 0.63
CA SER A 151 8.83 2.00 1.31
C SER A 151 9.96 1.84 0.31
N ARG A 152 11.01 2.66 0.44
CA ARG A 152 12.32 2.39 -0.15
C ARG A 152 13.28 2.01 0.99
N ALA A 153 13.07 0.83 1.57
CA ALA A 153 13.87 0.35 2.69
C ALA A 153 15.09 -0.42 2.17
N GLY A 154 16.22 0.28 2.01
CA GLY A 154 17.55 -0.34 1.82
C GLY A 154 17.82 -1.06 0.48
N ALA A 155 16.87 -1.08 -0.44
CA ALA A 155 17.01 -1.61 -1.80
C ALA A 155 16.34 -0.67 -2.82
N ASP A 156 16.67 -0.80 -4.11
CA ASP A 156 16.05 -0.04 -5.21
C ASP A 156 14.60 -0.45 -5.52
N THR A 157 14.00 -1.28 -4.68
CA THR A 157 12.68 -1.86 -4.87
C THR A 157 11.65 -1.22 -3.94
N VAL A 158 10.52 -0.81 -4.52
CA VAL A 158 9.34 -0.33 -3.78
C VAL A 158 8.34 -1.48 -3.68
N TYR A 159 7.97 -1.86 -2.46
CA TYR A 159 6.97 -2.90 -2.21
C TYR A 159 5.60 -2.29 -1.92
N PHE A 160 4.56 -2.83 -2.55
CA PHE A 160 3.17 -2.63 -2.17
C PHE A 160 2.70 -3.88 -1.42
N ARG A 161 2.55 -3.77 -0.11
CA ARG A 161 1.94 -4.83 0.72
C ARG A 161 0.54 -4.39 1.10
N THR A 162 -0.38 -5.34 1.21
CA THR A 162 -1.65 -5.08 1.89
C THR A 162 -1.80 -6.02 3.08
N TYR A 163 -2.78 -5.73 3.93
CA TYR A 163 -3.01 -6.44 5.19
C TYR A 163 -3.41 -7.93 5.01
N ASP A 164 -3.80 -8.35 3.81
CA ASP A 164 -4.30 -9.70 3.53
C ASP A 164 -3.80 -10.18 2.16
N ASP A 165 -2.73 -10.97 2.16
CA ASP A 165 -2.04 -11.46 0.96
C ASP A 165 -2.85 -12.47 0.11
N THR A 166 -4.09 -12.79 0.51
CA THR A 166 -4.98 -13.70 -0.22
C THR A 166 -5.95 -13.00 -1.17
N LYS A 167 -5.95 -11.65 -1.22
CA LYS A 167 -6.93 -10.84 -1.98
C LYS A 167 -6.29 -10.05 -3.13
N GLN A 168 -7.10 -9.29 -3.87
CA GLN A 168 -6.60 -8.36 -4.88
C GLN A 168 -5.94 -7.14 -4.20
N LEU A 169 -4.60 -7.08 -4.27
CA LEU A 169 -3.78 -6.18 -3.43
C LEU A 169 -3.44 -4.83 -4.08
N PHE A 170 -3.59 -4.70 -5.40
CA PHE A 170 -3.25 -3.49 -6.15
C PHE A 170 -4.01 -3.44 -7.47
N GLU A 171 -4.73 -2.35 -7.71
CA GLU A 171 -5.51 -2.13 -8.92
C GLU A 171 -5.17 -0.77 -9.53
N VAL A 172 -4.80 -0.76 -10.81
CA VAL A 172 -4.51 0.46 -11.57
C VAL A 172 -5.62 0.64 -12.60
N TRP A 173 -6.50 1.62 -12.38
CA TRP A 173 -7.63 1.94 -13.27
C TRP A 173 -7.20 2.73 -14.52
N CYS A 174 -5.89 2.86 -14.77
CA CYS A 174 -5.31 3.62 -15.88
C CYS A 174 -4.08 2.90 -16.47
N GLN A 175 -3.47 3.46 -17.52
CA GLN A 175 -2.28 2.88 -18.15
C GLN A 175 -1.04 3.04 -17.26
N ALA A 176 -0.40 1.92 -16.90
CA ALA A 176 0.92 1.90 -16.28
C ALA A 176 2.00 1.60 -17.33
N GLY A 177 2.98 2.50 -17.48
CA GLY A 177 4.15 2.30 -18.35
C GLY A 177 5.40 2.01 -17.52
N PHE A 178 6.16 0.97 -17.91
CA PHE A 178 7.43 0.61 -17.29
C PHE A 178 8.57 0.88 -18.28
N LYS A 179 9.62 1.58 -17.83
CA LYS A 179 10.76 1.98 -18.69
C LYS A 179 11.79 0.87 -18.91
N GLN A 180 11.76 -0.18 -18.08
CA GLN A 180 12.68 -1.32 -18.06
C GLN A 180 11.92 -2.61 -17.69
N ASP A 181 12.65 -3.70 -17.38
CA ASP A 181 12.15 -5.05 -17.10
C ASP A 181 10.99 -5.10 -16.09
N VAL A 182 10.08 -6.03 -16.32
CA VAL A 182 8.94 -6.34 -15.45
C VAL A 182 9.05 -7.80 -15.00
N HIS A 183 9.30 -8.02 -13.71
CA HIS A 183 9.35 -9.37 -13.11
C HIS A 183 8.03 -9.67 -12.38
N ILE A 184 7.30 -10.68 -12.85
CA ILE A 184 6.01 -11.10 -12.26
C ILE A 184 6.17 -12.52 -11.77
N GLN A 185 6.16 -12.71 -10.45
CA GLN A 185 6.23 -14.02 -9.83
C GLN A 185 4.82 -14.48 -9.41
N GLY A 186 4.41 -15.65 -9.90
CA GLY A 186 3.24 -16.38 -9.38
C GLY A 186 1.86 -15.78 -9.67
N ASN A 187 1.67 -14.96 -10.71
CA ASN A 187 0.39 -14.29 -10.97
C ASN A 187 -0.09 -14.32 -12.42
N THR A 188 -1.42 -14.23 -12.57
CA THR A 188 -2.14 -14.11 -13.85
C THR A 188 -2.08 -12.69 -14.37
N ILE A 189 -1.59 -12.49 -15.60
CA ILE A 189 -1.77 -11.25 -16.37
C ILE A 189 -3.04 -11.42 -17.20
N ASN A 190 -4.08 -10.62 -16.95
CA ASN A 190 -5.28 -10.59 -17.80
C ASN A 190 -4.87 -10.19 -19.24
N GLY A 191 -4.83 -11.05 -20.27
CA GLY A 191 -5.36 -12.41 -20.37
C GLY A 191 -4.50 -13.41 -21.15
N TRP A 192 -3.19 -13.48 -20.87
CA TRP A 192 -2.31 -14.55 -21.34
C TRP A 192 -1.34 -14.90 -20.20
N GLN A 193 -1.58 -16.03 -19.53
CA GLN A 193 -0.74 -16.49 -18.42
C GLN A 193 0.62 -16.94 -18.95
N PHE A 194 1.69 -16.55 -18.25
CA PHE A 194 2.99 -17.23 -18.28
C PHE A 194 3.08 -18.03 -16.98
N TRP A 195 2.89 -19.35 -17.07
CA TRP A 195 3.05 -20.22 -15.91
C TRP A 195 4.13 -21.25 -16.19
N SER A 196 5.16 -21.27 -15.35
CA SER A 196 5.98 -22.43 -15.03
C SER A 196 5.82 -22.66 -13.52
N ASP A 197 5.21 -23.74 -13.07
CA ASP A 197 5.36 -24.15 -11.68
C ASP A 197 6.62 -25.01 -11.53
N ALA A 198 7.12 -25.11 -10.31
CA ALA A 198 8.27 -25.94 -10.00
C ALA A 198 7.94 -27.45 -9.99
N SER A 199 6.68 -27.83 -10.27
CA SER A 199 6.20 -29.23 -10.19
C SER A 199 5.74 -29.83 -11.53
N HIS A 200 5.67 -29.03 -12.60
CA HIS A 200 5.33 -29.46 -13.95
C HIS A 200 6.33 -28.79 -14.90
N ASP A 201 7.07 -29.61 -15.64
CA ASP A 201 8.06 -29.20 -16.66
C ASP A 201 7.40 -28.57 -17.91
N MET A 202 6.43 -27.67 -17.73
CA MET A 202 5.63 -27.11 -18.83
C MET A 202 5.46 -25.60 -18.73
N ILE A 203 5.48 -24.96 -19.90
CA ILE A 203 5.01 -23.59 -20.09
C ILE A 203 3.68 -23.66 -20.82
N ALA A 204 2.61 -23.26 -20.14
CA ALA A 204 1.28 -23.16 -20.74
C ALA A 204 0.97 -21.70 -21.09
N PHE A 205 0.50 -21.46 -22.32
CA PHE A 205 -0.03 -20.17 -22.73
C PHE A 205 -1.56 -20.27 -22.81
N GLY A 206 -2.28 -19.54 -21.94
CA GLY A 206 -3.74 -19.53 -21.88
C GLY A 206 -4.28 -19.53 -20.46
N SER A 207 -5.40 -20.20 -20.23
CA SER A 207 -6.04 -20.36 -18.92
C SER A 207 -6.27 -21.84 -18.60
N ARG A 208 -5.58 -22.34 -17.56
CA ARG A 208 -5.78 -23.72 -17.05
C ARG A 208 -7.18 -23.90 -16.44
N MET A 209 -7.71 -22.86 -15.79
CA MET A 209 -9.02 -22.89 -15.11
C MET A 209 -10.19 -23.13 -16.08
N THR A 210 -10.11 -22.56 -17.28
CA THR A 210 -11.16 -22.66 -18.30
C THR A 210 -10.79 -23.62 -19.43
N ASN A 211 -9.63 -24.29 -19.33
CA ASN A 211 -9.05 -25.11 -20.39
C ASN A 211 -8.97 -24.38 -21.75
N ASN A 212 -8.79 -23.06 -21.71
CA ASN A 212 -8.78 -22.21 -22.90
C ASN A 212 -7.35 -21.81 -23.20
N PHE A 213 -6.70 -22.58 -24.06
CA PHE A 213 -5.33 -22.34 -24.49
C PHE A 213 -5.26 -21.43 -25.71
N THR A 214 -4.09 -20.85 -25.83
CA THR A 214 -3.79 -19.74 -26.72
C THR A 214 -3.01 -20.23 -27.94
N THR A 215 -3.19 -19.58 -29.09
CA THR A 215 -2.30 -19.83 -30.25
C THR A 215 -0.96 -19.13 -30.05
N VAL A 216 0.14 -19.89 -30.16
CA VAL A 216 1.50 -19.34 -30.18
C VAL A 216 1.94 -19.12 -31.62
N GLN A 217 2.29 -17.88 -31.97
CA GLN A 217 2.91 -17.54 -33.24
C GLN A 217 4.37 -17.15 -33.00
N ALA A 218 5.30 -17.90 -33.57
CA ALA A 218 6.72 -17.64 -33.48
C ALA A 218 7.36 -17.65 -34.86
N LYS A 219 8.40 -16.84 -35.07
CA LYS A 219 9.21 -16.90 -36.29
C LYS A 219 9.96 -18.23 -36.44
N SER A 220 10.36 -18.83 -35.32
CA SER A 220 11.04 -20.12 -35.28
C SER A 220 10.90 -20.76 -33.89
N PHE A 221 10.82 -22.09 -33.86
CA PHE A 221 11.02 -22.91 -32.65
C PHE A 221 12.31 -23.70 -32.84
N ALA A 222 13.34 -23.39 -32.04
CA ALA A 222 14.61 -24.12 -32.05
C ALA A 222 14.73 -24.91 -30.75
N GLN A 223 14.86 -26.24 -30.85
CA GLN A 223 14.99 -27.13 -29.70
C GLN A 223 16.47 -27.39 -29.40
N MET A 224 16.86 -27.32 -28.12
CA MET A 224 18.20 -27.68 -27.68
C MET A 224 18.38 -29.20 -27.77
N SER A 225 19.41 -29.65 -28.49
CA SER A 225 19.69 -31.08 -28.71
C SER A 225 21.19 -31.37 -28.74
N THR A 226 21.94 -30.78 -27.80
CA THR A 226 23.40 -30.99 -27.69
C THR A 226 23.73 -32.38 -27.16
N LEU A 227 24.78 -33.01 -27.68
CA LEU A 227 25.23 -34.33 -27.20
C LEU A 227 25.56 -34.31 -25.70
N SER A 228 26.11 -33.20 -25.19
CA SER A 228 26.43 -33.02 -23.77
C SER A 228 25.22 -33.10 -22.83
N SER A 229 24.00 -32.91 -23.34
CA SER A 229 22.76 -33.04 -22.57
C SER A 229 22.05 -34.37 -22.79
N LYS A 230 22.67 -35.32 -23.51
CA LYS A 230 22.09 -36.64 -23.84
C LYS A 230 23.01 -37.77 -23.41
N THR A 231 22.41 -38.91 -23.06
CA THR A 231 23.12 -40.15 -22.73
C THR A 231 22.33 -41.35 -23.28
N ASN A 232 22.89 -42.56 -23.22
CA ASN A 232 22.24 -43.82 -23.63
C ASN A 232 21.70 -43.80 -25.08
N LEU A 233 22.52 -43.34 -26.04
CA LEU A 233 22.11 -43.23 -27.44
C LEU A 233 22.06 -44.61 -28.11
N THR A 234 20.90 -44.98 -28.62
CA THR A 234 20.70 -46.16 -29.48
C THR A 234 20.01 -45.73 -30.78
N PRO A 235 20.41 -46.28 -31.95
CA PRO A 235 19.65 -46.08 -33.18
C PRO A 235 18.21 -46.60 -33.02
N VAL A 236 17.25 -45.89 -33.60
CA VAL A 236 15.86 -46.36 -33.68
C VAL A 236 15.80 -47.51 -34.70
N ASP A 237 15.25 -48.66 -34.29
CA ASP A 237 15.10 -49.81 -35.18
C ASP A 237 14.05 -49.54 -36.27
N ALA A 238 14.35 -49.94 -37.51
CA ALA A 238 13.48 -49.64 -38.64
C ALA A 238 12.16 -50.42 -38.58
N LYS A 239 12.18 -51.67 -38.10
CA LYS A 239 10.96 -52.47 -37.98
C LYS A 239 10.09 -51.92 -36.86
N GLU A 240 10.69 -51.61 -35.71
CA GLU A 240 9.99 -50.93 -34.62
C GLU A 240 9.34 -49.63 -35.11
N ALA A 241 10.08 -48.80 -35.84
CA ALA A 241 9.55 -47.55 -36.36
C ALA A 241 8.35 -47.76 -37.29
N ILE A 242 8.42 -48.75 -38.19
CA ILE A 242 7.32 -49.11 -39.08
C ILE A 242 6.10 -49.61 -38.29
N ASP A 243 6.32 -50.50 -37.33
CA ASP A 243 5.24 -51.09 -36.54
C ASP A 243 4.54 -50.02 -35.68
N LYS A 244 5.31 -49.08 -35.09
CA LYS A 244 4.76 -47.96 -34.33
C LYS A 244 3.98 -46.99 -35.20
N VAL A 245 4.51 -46.59 -36.35
CA VAL A 245 3.81 -45.68 -37.29
C VAL A 245 2.52 -46.31 -37.81
N LYS A 246 2.53 -47.62 -38.11
CA LYS A 246 1.32 -48.34 -38.55
C LYS A 246 0.27 -48.49 -37.45
N ALA A 247 0.68 -48.48 -36.19
CA ALA A 247 -0.21 -48.56 -35.05
C ALA A 247 -0.83 -47.19 -34.66
N VAL A 248 -0.47 -46.10 -35.35
CA VAL A 248 -1.10 -44.79 -35.13
C VAL A 248 -2.34 -44.66 -35.99
N ASP A 249 -3.46 -44.32 -35.37
CA ASP A 249 -4.65 -43.90 -36.10
C ASP A 249 -4.69 -42.38 -36.23
N MET A 250 -4.75 -41.88 -37.47
CA MET A 250 -4.87 -40.45 -37.76
C MET A 250 -6.32 -40.09 -38.07
N TYR A 251 -6.87 -39.13 -37.33
CA TYR A 251 -8.25 -38.68 -37.51
C TYR A 251 -8.33 -37.20 -37.82
N SER A 252 -9.34 -36.84 -38.61
CA SER A 252 -9.76 -35.44 -38.73
C SER A 252 -10.82 -35.13 -37.68
N TYR A 253 -10.67 -34.01 -36.97
CA TYR A 253 -11.54 -33.64 -35.84
C TYR A 253 -11.79 -32.12 -35.76
N GLN A 254 -12.70 -31.72 -34.87
CA GLN A 254 -12.95 -30.33 -34.47
C GLN A 254 -12.89 -30.26 -32.94
N TYR A 255 -12.42 -29.15 -32.38
CA TYR A 255 -12.52 -28.94 -30.93
C TYR A 255 -13.97 -28.68 -30.54
N LYS A 256 -14.41 -29.24 -29.40
CA LYS A 256 -15.76 -29.03 -28.86
C LYS A 256 -16.09 -27.54 -28.71
N THR A 257 -15.11 -26.74 -28.29
CA THR A 257 -15.22 -25.28 -28.14
C THR A 257 -15.40 -24.55 -29.47
N ASP A 258 -14.68 -24.97 -30.52
CA ASP A 258 -14.83 -24.39 -31.86
C ASP A 258 -16.25 -24.65 -32.41
N VAL A 259 -16.77 -25.87 -32.24
CA VAL A 259 -18.14 -26.23 -32.64
C VAL A 259 -19.18 -25.40 -31.87
N GLN A 260 -19.02 -25.25 -30.55
CA GLN A 260 -19.90 -24.41 -29.72
C GLN A 260 -19.87 -22.93 -30.13
N GLN A 261 -18.76 -22.44 -30.67
CA GLN A 261 -18.60 -21.09 -31.18
C GLN A 261 -19.02 -20.93 -32.66
N GLY A 262 -19.57 -21.97 -33.29
CA GLY A 262 -19.99 -21.94 -34.69
C GLY A 262 -18.84 -21.94 -35.71
N LYS A 263 -17.62 -22.27 -35.28
CA LYS A 263 -16.46 -22.42 -36.17
C LYS A 263 -16.46 -23.80 -36.83
N ASN A 264 -15.95 -23.87 -38.06
CA ASN A 264 -15.94 -25.08 -38.91
C ASN A 264 -14.52 -25.59 -39.22
N LYS A 265 -13.49 -25.09 -38.52
CA LYS A 265 -12.10 -25.47 -38.75
C LYS A 265 -11.87 -26.92 -38.34
N ARG A 266 -11.38 -27.74 -39.26
CA ARG A 266 -10.94 -29.11 -38.99
C ARG A 266 -9.44 -29.18 -38.77
N TYR A 267 -9.04 -30.04 -37.84
CA TYR A 267 -7.68 -30.39 -37.54
C TYR A 267 -7.46 -31.86 -37.91
N ALA A 268 -6.20 -32.30 -38.00
CA ALA A 268 -5.85 -33.70 -38.23
C ALA A 268 -4.62 -34.06 -37.40
N SER A 269 -4.73 -35.11 -36.60
CA SER A 269 -3.64 -35.71 -35.82
C SER A 269 -4.11 -37.02 -35.19
N LEU A 270 -3.25 -37.66 -34.41
CA LEU A 270 -3.65 -38.78 -33.54
C LEU A 270 -4.52 -38.29 -32.38
N ILE A 271 -5.36 -39.18 -31.85
CA ILE A 271 -6.24 -38.89 -30.71
C ILE A 271 -5.70 -39.61 -29.47
N ILE A 272 -5.57 -38.87 -28.37
CA ILE A 272 -5.35 -39.44 -27.04
C ILE A 272 -6.72 -39.71 -26.44
N ASP A 273 -7.02 -40.97 -26.17
CA ASP A 273 -8.29 -41.37 -25.55
C ASP A 273 -8.18 -41.24 -24.03
N ASP A 274 -8.65 -40.12 -23.49
CA ASP A 274 -8.73 -39.82 -22.07
C ASP A 274 -10.14 -40.04 -21.49
N VAL A 275 -11.07 -40.57 -22.30
CA VAL A 275 -12.49 -40.74 -21.93
C VAL A 275 -12.83 -42.20 -21.64
N ASN A 276 -12.28 -43.14 -22.42
CA ASN A 276 -12.57 -44.56 -22.28
C ASN A 276 -11.51 -45.29 -21.44
N GLU A 277 -11.93 -46.25 -20.62
CA GLU A 277 -11.00 -47.12 -19.85
C GLU A 277 -10.10 -47.97 -20.77
N VAL A 278 -10.61 -48.33 -21.95
CA VAL A 278 -9.87 -49.02 -23.01
C VAL A 278 -9.80 -48.10 -24.21
N SER A 279 -8.58 -47.71 -24.61
CA SER A 279 -8.36 -46.79 -25.73
C SER A 279 -9.00 -47.31 -27.01
N GLN A 280 -9.82 -46.48 -27.64
CA GLN A 280 -10.44 -46.76 -28.93
C GLN A 280 -9.58 -46.28 -30.12
N TYR A 281 -8.50 -45.54 -29.83
CA TYR A 281 -7.63 -44.93 -30.84
C TYR A 281 -6.18 -45.39 -30.66
N GLY A 282 -5.54 -45.78 -31.76
CA GLY A 282 -4.13 -46.15 -31.78
C GLY A 282 -3.22 -44.94 -31.52
N ALA A 283 -2.65 -44.89 -30.32
CA ALA A 283 -1.71 -43.85 -29.90
C ALA A 283 -0.53 -44.48 -29.12
N PRO A 284 0.54 -44.92 -29.81
CA PRO A 284 1.74 -45.43 -29.17
C PRO A 284 2.33 -44.44 -28.16
N LYS A 285 2.75 -44.95 -27.00
CA LYS A 285 3.26 -44.17 -25.85
C LYS A 285 4.47 -43.30 -26.21
N GLU A 286 5.29 -43.74 -27.15
CA GLU A 286 6.47 -43.02 -27.63
C GLU A 286 6.13 -41.70 -28.33
N PHE A 287 4.87 -41.51 -28.75
CA PHE A 287 4.37 -40.28 -29.38
C PHE A 287 3.55 -39.42 -28.41
N LEU A 288 3.53 -39.77 -27.13
CA LEU A 288 2.82 -39.06 -26.08
C LEU A 288 3.81 -38.46 -25.10
N SER A 289 3.38 -37.40 -24.40
CA SER A 289 4.11 -36.87 -23.26
C SER A 289 4.21 -37.93 -22.16
N GLU A 290 5.11 -37.73 -21.20
CA GLU A 290 5.26 -38.63 -20.06
C GLU A 290 3.95 -38.83 -19.27
N THR A 291 3.13 -37.78 -19.20
CA THR A 291 1.79 -37.82 -18.58
C THR A 291 0.73 -38.54 -19.42
N GLY A 292 1.01 -38.83 -20.69
CA GLY A 292 0.06 -39.40 -21.64
C GLY A 292 -1.03 -38.45 -22.13
N THR A 293 -1.00 -37.17 -21.75
CA THR A 293 -2.08 -36.19 -22.03
C THR A 293 -1.75 -35.20 -23.14
N ALA A 294 -0.52 -35.20 -23.66
CA ALA A 294 -0.09 -34.37 -24.76
C ALA A 294 0.66 -35.20 -25.82
N ARG A 295 0.81 -34.65 -27.03
CA ARG A 295 1.51 -35.30 -28.14
C ARG A 295 2.97 -34.87 -28.19
N GLU A 296 3.87 -35.82 -28.38
CA GLU A 296 5.29 -35.60 -28.65
C GLU A 296 5.55 -35.67 -30.16
N ASP A 297 5.11 -34.63 -30.88
CA ASP A 297 5.18 -34.59 -32.34
C ASP A 297 6.62 -34.68 -32.87
N GLY A 298 7.63 -34.28 -32.08
CA GLY A 298 9.05 -34.44 -32.42
C GLY A 298 9.47 -35.92 -32.52
N SER A 299 8.99 -36.76 -31.59
CA SER A 299 9.25 -38.21 -31.61
C SER A 299 8.56 -38.88 -32.80
N LEU A 300 7.31 -38.51 -33.09
CA LEU A 300 6.58 -39.02 -34.26
C LEU A 300 7.31 -38.71 -35.57
N VAL A 301 7.79 -37.48 -35.74
CA VAL A 301 8.56 -37.08 -36.93
C VAL A 301 9.89 -37.86 -37.04
N ALA A 302 10.56 -38.12 -35.91
CA ALA A 302 11.79 -38.91 -35.90
C ALA A 302 11.55 -40.36 -36.37
N TYR A 303 10.51 -41.02 -35.85
CA TYR A 303 10.12 -42.36 -36.28
C TYR A 303 9.69 -42.40 -37.75
N LEU A 304 8.89 -41.43 -38.20
CA LEU A 304 8.51 -41.30 -39.61
C LEU A 304 9.74 -41.14 -40.52
N THR A 305 10.74 -40.37 -40.07
CA THR A 305 12.00 -40.20 -40.81
C THR A 305 12.73 -41.53 -41.01
N VAL A 306 12.80 -42.38 -39.99
CA VAL A 306 13.41 -43.72 -40.07
C VAL A 306 12.62 -44.62 -41.03
N VAL A 307 11.29 -44.57 -40.98
CA VAL A 307 10.43 -45.30 -41.93
C VAL A 307 10.71 -44.86 -43.36
N VAL A 308 10.78 -43.55 -43.63
CA VAL A 308 11.09 -43.01 -44.97
C VAL A 308 12.48 -43.45 -45.42
N GLN A 309 13.49 -43.37 -44.55
CA GLN A 309 14.84 -43.86 -44.86
C GLN A 309 14.84 -45.36 -45.21
N ASN A 310 14.06 -46.17 -44.50
CA ASN A 310 13.92 -47.60 -44.83
C ASN A 310 13.22 -47.82 -46.18
N LEU A 311 12.15 -47.07 -46.46
CA LEU A 311 11.45 -47.13 -47.74
C LEU A 311 12.36 -46.74 -48.90
N LEU A 312 13.14 -45.65 -48.76
CA LEU A 312 14.10 -45.21 -49.78
C LEU A 312 15.14 -46.31 -50.06
N LYS A 313 15.71 -46.93 -49.02
CA LYS A 313 16.65 -48.06 -49.18
C LYS A 313 16.00 -49.22 -49.96
N ARG A 314 14.76 -49.58 -49.64
CA ARG A 314 14.03 -50.66 -50.34
C ARG A 314 13.72 -50.31 -51.79
N VAL A 315 13.39 -49.05 -52.09
CA VAL A 315 13.19 -48.57 -53.45
C VAL A 315 14.49 -48.71 -54.24
N GLU A 316 15.62 -48.24 -53.71
CA GLU A 316 16.92 -48.37 -54.37
C GLU A 316 17.34 -49.82 -54.61
N GLU A 317 16.99 -50.74 -53.70
CA GLU A 317 17.23 -52.17 -53.87
C GLU A 317 16.34 -52.79 -54.96
N LEU A 318 15.11 -52.29 -55.11
CA LEU A 318 14.17 -52.73 -56.14
C LEU A 318 14.53 -52.16 -57.52
N GLU A 319 15.00 -50.91 -57.60
CA GLU A 319 15.44 -50.27 -58.86
C GLU A 319 16.75 -50.84 -59.41
N ARG A 320 17.54 -51.50 -58.57
CA ARG A 320 18.77 -52.22 -58.98
C ARG A 320 18.52 -53.63 -59.53
N LYS A 321 17.28 -54.09 -59.54
CA LYS A 321 16.86 -55.39 -60.10
C LYS A 321 16.22 -55.21 -61.46
#